data_AF-A0A529HWS4-F1
#
_entry.id   AF-A0A529HWS4-F1
#
_cell.length_a   1.000
_cell.length_b   1.000
_cell.length_c   1.000
_cell.angle_alpha   90.00
_cell.angle_beta   90.00
_cell.angle_gamma   90.00
#
_symmetry.space_group_name_H-M   'P 1'
#
loop_
_entity.id
_entity.type
_entity.pdbx_description
1 polymer ?
#
loop_
_entity_poly.entity_id
_entity_poly.type
_entity_poly.pdbx_seq_one_letter_code
_entity_poly.pdbx_strand_id
1 'polypeptide(L)'
;MAVKLIGALYLIWLGVSLFRARTQGGDSALPAIERKSARRAFFESITVEVLNPKTAIFFMAFLPQFIDASAAFPVWLQFVILGTLVNLMFSSADIACVFLAGAMIAGLRRSSRAQRLMQRAGGAVLVGLGVHVALQKS
;
A
#
# COMPACT_ATOMS: atom_id res chain seq x y z
N MET A 1 2.84 -3.85 22.10
CA MET A 1 2.21 -2.66 22.71
C MET A 1 2.76 -1.36 22.13
N ALA A 2 4.06 -1.04 22.29
CA ALA A 2 4.65 0.23 21.84
C ALA A 2 4.48 0.49 20.32
N VAL A 3 4.85 -0.47 19.47
CA VAL A 3 4.72 -0.35 18.00
C VAL A 3 3.29 -0.06 17.55
N LYS A 4 2.30 -0.68 18.22
CA LYS A 4 0.88 -0.50 17.94
C LYS A 4 0.38 0.90 18.30
N LEU A 5 0.76 1.41 19.48
CA LEU A 5 0.42 2.77 19.91
C LEU A 5 1.06 3.83 19.02
N ILE A 6 2.33 3.64 18.64
CA ILE A 6 3.04 4.51 17.70
C ILE A 6 2.33 4.53 16.34
N GLY A 7 1.97 3.36 15.82
CA GLY A 7 1.20 3.25 14.57
C GLY A 7 -0.16 3.93 14.66
N ALA A 8 -0.89 3.75 15.76
CA ALA A 8 -2.19 4.40 15.99
C ALA A 8 -2.07 5.94 16.03
N LEU A 9 -1.10 6.47 16.79
CA LEU A 9 -0.79 7.90 16.84
C LEU A 9 -0.45 8.45 15.46
N TYR A 10 0.37 7.73 14.69
CA TYR A 10 0.75 8.13 13.34
C TYR A 10 -0.47 8.19 12.40
N LEU A 11 -1.37 7.20 12.45
CA LEU A 11 -2.60 7.17 11.66
C LEU A 11 -3.55 8.33 12.02
N ILE A 12 -3.73 8.59 13.32
CA ILE A 12 -4.56 9.71 13.79
C ILE A 12 -3.95 11.04 13.33
N TRP A 13 -2.65 11.21 13.50
CA TRP A 13 -1.94 12.41 13.07
C TRP A 13 -2.07 12.63 11.55
N LEU A 14 -1.90 11.57 10.75
CA LEU A 14 -2.07 11.63 9.30
C LEU A 14 -3.52 11.98 8.91
N GLY A 15 -4.50 11.35 9.55
CA GLY A 15 -5.92 11.65 9.32
C GLY A 15 -6.28 13.09 9.65
N VAL A 16 -5.82 13.62 10.80
CA VAL A 16 -5.97 15.04 11.19
C VAL A 16 -5.27 15.97 10.20
N SER A 17 -4.10 15.58 9.68
CA SER A 17 -3.41 16.33 8.62
C SER A 17 -4.27 16.46 7.36
N LEU A 18 -4.96 15.39 6.93
CA LEU A 18 -5.89 15.44 5.80
C LEU A 18 -7.09 16.38 6.03
N PHE A 19 -7.60 16.48 7.27
CA PHE A 19 -8.65 17.45 7.61
C PHE A 19 -8.15 18.90 7.61
N ARG A 20 -6.89 19.12 7.99
CA ARG A 20 -6.25 20.43 8.07
C ARG A 20 -5.65 20.87 6.73
N ALA A 21 -5.48 19.96 5.78
CA ALA A 21 -5.06 20.27 4.43
C ALA A 21 -6.05 21.26 3.83
N ARG A 22 -5.64 22.53 3.69
CA ARG A 22 -6.41 23.49 2.89
C ARG A 22 -6.40 22.94 1.46
N THR A 23 -7.56 22.84 0.83
CA THR A 23 -7.66 22.84 -0.64
C THR A 23 -7.08 24.16 -1.14
N GLN A 24 -5.76 24.25 -1.18
CA GLN A 24 -5.06 25.29 -1.89
C GLN A 24 -5.29 24.99 -3.36
N GLY A 25 -6.10 25.82 -4.01
CA GLY A 25 -6.14 25.86 -5.46
C GLY A 25 -4.76 26.34 -5.91
N GLY A 26 -3.95 25.42 -6.41
CA GLY A 26 -2.55 25.67 -6.76
C GLY A 26 -1.63 25.73 -5.53
N ASP A 27 -0.46 25.12 -5.63
CA ASP A 27 0.70 25.38 -4.76
C ASP A 27 0.74 24.89 -3.32
N SER A 28 -0.07 23.91 -2.92
CA SER A 28 0.47 22.93 -1.96
C SER A 28 1.40 22.00 -2.75
N ALA A 29 2.61 22.48 -3.03
CA ALA A 29 3.70 21.62 -3.48
C ALA A 29 3.82 20.51 -2.44
N LEU A 30 3.26 19.33 -2.75
CA LEU A 30 3.75 18.09 -2.16
C LEU A 30 5.26 18.22 -2.22
N PRO A 31 6.00 18.01 -1.10
CA PRO A 31 7.45 18.16 -1.11
C PRO A 31 7.93 17.44 -2.35
N ALA A 32 8.56 18.19 -3.27
CA ALA A 32 8.92 17.67 -4.57
C ALA A 32 9.70 16.40 -4.30
N ILE A 33 9.05 15.25 -4.52
CA ILE A 33 9.67 13.96 -4.25
C ILE A 33 10.77 13.94 -5.31
N GLU A 34 12.00 14.20 -4.88
CA GLU A 34 13.15 14.11 -5.77
C GLU A 34 13.01 12.79 -6.48
N ARG A 35 13.05 12.84 -7.83
CA ARG A 35 13.02 11.64 -8.65
C ARG A 35 14.26 10.82 -8.26
N LYS A 36 14.08 9.89 -7.32
CA LYS A 36 15.11 8.93 -6.95
C LYS A 36 15.53 8.22 -8.24
N SER A 37 16.82 7.99 -8.41
CA SER A 37 17.29 7.18 -9.53
C SER A 37 16.63 5.80 -9.47
N ALA A 38 16.26 5.24 -10.61
CA ALA A 38 15.60 3.92 -10.68
C ALA A 38 16.38 2.86 -9.91
N ARG A 39 17.72 2.94 -9.95
CA ARG A 39 18.62 2.07 -9.20
C ARG A 39 18.46 2.23 -7.69
N ARG A 40 18.39 3.45 -7.17
CA ARG A 40 18.20 3.70 -5.73
C ARG A 40 16.83 3.19 -5.26
N ALA A 41 15.79 3.47 -6.03
CA ALA A 41 14.45 2.97 -5.75
C ALA A 41 14.41 1.43 -5.72
N PHE A 42 15.08 0.77 -6.68
CA PHE A 42 15.16 -0.70 -6.72
C PHE A 42 15.80 -1.31 -5.47
N PHE A 43 16.97 -0.81 -5.04
CA PHE A 43 17.63 -1.32 -3.84
C PHE A 43 16.86 -0.99 -2.55
N GLU A 44 16.22 0.18 -2.49
CA GLU A 44 15.36 0.56 -1.36
C GLU A 44 14.15 -0.36 -1.29
N SER A 45 13.50 -0.67 -2.42
CA SER A 45 12.41 -1.63 -2.49
C SER A 45 12.85 -3.02 -2.06
N ILE A 46 13.98 -3.54 -2.54
CA ILE A 46 14.52 -4.83 -2.08
C ILE A 46 14.72 -4.81 -0.56
N THR A 47 15.30 -3.74 -0.03
CA THR A 47 15.57 -3.63 1.40
C THR A 47 14.27 -3.63 2.20
N VAL A 48 13.27 -2.85 1.77
CA VAL A 48 11.94 -2.80 2.40
C VAL A 48 11.24 -4.15 2.32
N GLU A 49 11.29 -4.83 1.18
CA GLU A 49 10.70 -6.16 0.97
C GLU A 49 11.35 -7.21 1.88
N VAL A 50 12.69 -7.23 1.96
CA VAL A 50 13.44 -8.15 2.83
C VAL A 50 13.17 -7.87 4.31
N LEU A 51 13.06 -6.61 4.70
CA LEU A 51 12.70 -6.22 6.07
C LEU A 51 11.21 -6.46 6.39
N ASN A 52 10.37 -6.71 5.38
CA ASN A 52 8.97 -7.01 5.54
C ASN A 52 8.75 -8.54 5.40
N PRO A 53 8.82 -9.30 6.51
CA PRO A 53 8.70 -10.76 6.44
C PRO A 53 7.29 -11.20 6.04
N LYS A 54 6.32 -10.29 5.90
CA LYS A 54 4.93 -10.64 5.63
C LYS A 54 4.78 -11.34 4.28
N THR A 55 5.45 -10.85 3.25
CA THR A 55 5.43 -11.48 1.92
C THR A 55 6.04 -12.88 1.98
N ALA A 56 7.21 -13.01 2.63
CA ALA A 56 7.87 -14.30 2.81
C ALA A 56 7.01 -15.30 3.61
N ILE A 57 6.43 -14.87 4.72
CA ILE A 57 5.54 -15.69 5.57
C ILE A 57 4.30 -16.12 4.78
N PHE A 58 3.69 -15.22 4.00
CA PHE A 58 2.54 -15.56 3.15
C PHE A 58 2.90 -16.66 2.14
N PHE A 59 4.01 -16.50 1.41
CA PHE A 59 4.44 -17.51 0.45
C PHE A 59 4.84 -18.83 1.13
N MET A 60 5.52 -18.80 2.27
CA MET A 60 5.83 -20.03 3.03
C MET A 60 4.58 -20.73 3.54
N ALA A 61 3.55 -19.99 3.93
CA ALA A 61 2.31 -20.58 4.47
C ALA A 61 1.39 -21.12 3.37
N PHE A 62 1.28 -20.42 2.24
CA PHE A 62 0.32 -20.76 1.18
C PHE A 62 0.94 -21.56 0.04
N LEU A 63 2.13 -21.20 -0.44
CA LEU A 63 2.66 -21.79 -1.68
C LEU A 63 2.94 -23.30 -1.57
N PRO A 64 3.50 -23.83 -0.46
CA PRO A 64 3.71 -25.28 -0.31
C PRO A 64 2.43 -26.10 -0.39
N GLN A 65 1.27 -25.53 -0.08
CA GLN A 65 -0.03 -26.22 -0.15
C GLN A 65 -0.44 -26.53 -1.60
N PHE A 66 0.13 -25.83 -2.58
CA PHE A 66 -0.16 -25.99 -4.00
C PHE A 66 0.94 -26.74 -4.77
N ILE A 67 1.97 -27.24 -4.05
CA ILE A 67 3.12 -27.91 -4.65
C ILE A 67 2.99 -29.41 -4.40
N ASP A 68 3.17 -30.18 -5.48
CA ASP A 68 3.23 -31.63 -5.40
C ASP A 68 4.70 -32.08 -5.48
N ALA A 69 5.24 -32.52 -4.35
CA ALA A 69 6.60 -33.06 -4.25
C ALA A 69 6.75 -34.47 -4.82
N SER A 70 5.64 -35.18 -5.08
CA SER A 70 5.61 -36.52 -5.65
C SER A 70 5.47 -36.55 -7.17
N ALA A 71 5.12 -35.41 -7.77
CA ALA A 71 5.04 -35.26 -9.21
C ALA A 71 6.43 -35.38 -9.87
N ALA A 72 6.46 -35.89 -11.11
CA ALA A 72 7.68 -35.90 -11.93
C ALA A 72 8.20 -34.49 -12.27
N PHE A 73 7.39 -33.45 -12.02
CA PHE A 73 7.72 -32.07 -12.34
C PHE A 73 8.55 -31.40 -11.23
N PRO A 74 9.67 -30.73 -11.54
CA PRO A 74 10.59 -30.21 -10.53
C PRO A 74 9.93 -29.18 -9.59
N VAL A 75 10.07 -29.39 -8.29
CA VAL A 75 9.48 -28.53 -7.23
C VAL A 75 9.89 -27.06 -7.38
N TRP A 76 11.17 -26.78 -7.64
CA TRP A 76 11.66 -25.39 -7.81
C TRP A 76 10.97 -24.67 -8.97
N LEU A 77 10.59 -25.40 -10.03
CA LEU A 77 9.91 -24.84 -11.18
C LEU A 77 8.43 -24.58 -10.88
N GLN A 78 7.79 -25.44 -10.06
CA GLN A 78 6.44 -25.17 -9.53
C GLN A 78 6.42 -23.88 -8.71
N PHE A 79 7.42 -23.68 -7.82
CA PHE A 79 7.60 -22.42 -7.07
C PHE A 79 7.70 -21.20 -7.98
N VAL A 80 8.54 -21.26 -9.02
CA VAL A 80 8.72 -20.13 -9.95
C VAL A 80 7.43 -19.83 -10.71
N ILE A 81 6.74 -20.85 -11.22
CA ILE A 81 5.50 -20.67 -11.99
C ILE A 81 4.40 -20.08 -11.10
N LEU A 82 4.14 -20.70 -9.95
CA LEU A 82 3.10 -20.24 -9.02
C LEU A 82 3.40 -18.84 -8.49
N GLY A 83 4.65 -18.57 -8.09
CA GLY A 83 5.08 -17.25 -7.64
C GLY A 83 4.90 -16.18 -8.73
N THR A 84 5.26 -16.50 -9.97
CA THR A 84 5.10 -15.57 -11.10
C THR A 84 3.63 -15.30 -11.39
N LEU A 85 2.77 -16.32 -11.33
CA LEU A 85 1.32 -16.15 -11.54
C LEU A 85 0.70 -15.25 -10.47
N VAL A 86 1.02 -15.49 -9.18
CA VAL A 86 0.56 -14.63 -8.08
C VAL A 86 1.02 -13.19 -8.27
N ASN A 87 2.31 -12.99 -8.60
CA ASN A 87 2.86 -11.66 -8.84
C ASN A 87 2.19 -10.96 -10.03
N LEU A 88 1.90 -11.69 -11.11
CA LEU A 88 1.24 -11.15 -12.29
C LEU A 88 -0.20 -10.74 -11.97
N MET A 89 -0.92 -11.56 -11.20
CA MET A 89 -2.28 -11.23 -10.74
C MET A 89 -2.28 -9.94 -9.90
N PHE A 90 -1.40 -9.83 -8.90
CA PHE A 90 -1.29 -8.62 -8.08
C PHE A 90 -0.88 -7.40 -8.90
N SER A 91 0.13 -7.54 -9.78
CA SER A 91 0.57 -6.46 -10.66
C SER A 91 -0.55 -5.99 -11.59
N SER A 92 -1.37 -6.91 -12.13
CA SER A 92 -2.50 -6.56 -12.99
C SER A 92 -3.58 -5.78 -12.24
N ALA A 93 -3.86 -6.16 -10.99
CA ALA A 93 -4.80 -5.45 -10.12
C ALA A 93 -4.27 -4.05 -9.77
N ASP A 94 -2.98 -3.94 -9.46
CA ASP A 94 -2.32 -2.65 -9.18
C ASP A 94 -2.38 -1.72 -10.39
N ILE A 95 -2.05 -2.23 -11.59
CA ILE A 95 -2.14 -1.46 -12.83
C ILE A 95 -3.58 -0.97 -13.06
N ALA A 96 -4.56 -1.86 -12.93
CA ALA A 96 -5.97 -1.48 -13.08
C ALA A 96 -6.37 -0.40 -12.06
N CYS A 97 -5.95 -0.54 -10.80
CA CYS A 97 -6.18 0.43 -9.74
C CYS A 97 -5.55 1.79 -10.05
N VAL A 98 -4.30 1.82 -10.55
CA VAL A 98 -3.61 3.05 -10.94
C VAL A 98 -4.33 3.76 -12.08
N PHE A 99 -4.79 3.03 -13.10
CA PHE A 99 -5.56 3.62 -14.20
C PHE A 99 -6.90 4.19 -13.73
N LEU A 100 -7.64 3.44 -12.90
CA LEU A 100 -8.88 3.90 -12.27
C LEU A 100 -8.66 5.14 -11.42
N ALA A 101 -7.63 5.13 -10.56
CA ALA A 101 -7.27 6.26 -9.72
C ALA A 101 -6.90 7.48 -10.56
N GLY A 102 -6.14 7.31 -11.65
CA GLY A 102 -5.79 8.38 -12.59
C GLY A 102 -7.03 9.04 -13.20
N ALA A 103 -7.99 8.24 -13.67
CA ALA A 103 -9.25 8.75 -14.22
C ALA A 103 -10.10 9.47 -13.18
N MET A 104 -10.21 8.91 -11.96
CA MET A 104 -10.95 9.53 -10.86
C MET A 104 -10.31 10.85 -10.40
N ILE A 105 -8.98 10.88 -10.26
CA ILE A 105 -8.23 12.08 -9.84
C ILE A 105 -8.38 13.19 -10.88
N ALA A 106 -8.37 12.86 -12.18
CA ALA A 106 -8.60 13.84 -13.24
C ALA A 106 -9.98 14.50 -13.12
N GLY A 107 -11.03 13.74 -12.78
CA GLY A 107 -12.36 14.28 -12.49
C GLY A 107 -12.43 15.06 -11.18
N LEU A 108 -11.81 14.56 -10.12
CA LEU A 108 -11.74 15.20 -8.80
C LEU A 108 -11.06 16.58 -8.84
N ARG A 109 -9.99 16.73 -9.63
CA ARG A 109 -9.27 18.01 -9.80
C ARG A 109 -10.12 19.13 -10.39
N ARG A 110 -11.26 18.80 -11.04
CA ARG A 110 -12.18 19.81 -11.59
C ARG A 110 -13.09 20.44 -10.52
N SER A 111 -13.22 19.85 -9.32
CA SER A 111 -14.12 20.33 -8.28
C SER A 111 -13.46 20.40 -6.90
N SER A 112 -13.30 21.61 -6.39
CA SER A 112 -12.73 21.87 -5.05
C SER A 112 -13.63 21.35 -3.91
N ARG A 113 -14.91 21.08 -4.19
CA ARG A 113 -15.84 20.43 -3.24
C ARG A 113 -15.58 18.93 -3.18
N ALA A 114 -15.41 18.29 -4.34
CA ALA A 114 -15.11 16.84 -4.42
C ALA A 114 -13.77 16.53 -3.76
N GLN A 115 -12.73 17.35 -4.00
CA GLN A 115 -11.43 17.18 -3.33
C GLN A 115 -11.52 17.29 -1.80
N ARG A 116 -12.29 18.27 -1.29
CA ARG A 116 -12.52 18.43 0.15
C ARG A 116 -13.26 17.24 0.74
N LEU A 117 -14.29 16.72 0.06
CA LEU A 117 -15.03 15.55 0.52
C LEU A 117 -14.13 14.32 0.58
N MET A 118 -13.30 14.10 -0.44
CA MET A 118 -12.35 13.00 -0.51
C MET A 118 -11.30 13.09 0.60
N GLN A 119 -10.73 14.28 0.84
CA GLN A 119 -9.78 14.50 1.93
C GLN A 119 -10.41 14.26 3.31
N ARG A 120 -11.64 14.72 3.53
CA ARG A 120 -12.38 14.49 4.78
C ARG A 120 -12.72 13.02 4.98
N ALA A 121 -13.17 12.33 3.94
CA ALA A 121 -13.48 10.89 4.00
C ALA A 121 -12.22 10.08 4.30
N GLY A 122 -11.13 10.32 3.57
CA GLY A 122 -9.83 9.66 3.82
C GLY A 122 -9.29 9.96 5.21
N GLY A 123 -9.40 11.21 5.67
CA GLY A 123 -9.02 11.62 7.02
C GLY A 123 -9.84 10.89 8.09
N ALA A 124 -11.17 10.80 7.90
CA ALA A 124 -12.07 10.10 8.84
C ALA A 124 -11.72 8.62 8.94
N VAL A 125 -11.46 7.96 7.81
CA VAL A 125 -11.05 6.56 7.75
C VAL A 125 -9.72 6.35 8.48
N LEU A 126 -8.72 7.21 8.26
CA LEU A 126 -7.42 7.11 8.92
C LEU A 126 -7.52 7.30 10.45
N VAL A 127 -8.28 8.29 10.90
CA VAL A 127 -8.53 8.49 12.34
C VAL A 127 -9.27 7.29 12.92
N GLY A 128 -10.32 6.81 12.24
CA GLY A 128 -11.09 5.64 12.66
C GLY A 128 -10.24 4.39 12.79
N LEU A 129 -9.36 4.13 11.81
CA LEU A 129 -8.39 3.04 11.85
C LEU A 129 -7.39 3.21 12.98
N GLY A 130 -6.85 4.41 13.20
CA GLY A 130 -5.92 4.68 14.29
C GLY A 130 -6.55 4.45 15.67
N VAL A 131 -7.79 4.91 15.87
CA VAL A 131 -8.57 4.66 17.09
C VAL A 131 -8.86 3.16 17.25
N HIS A 132 -9.28 2.49 16.18
CA HIS A 132 -9.52 1.05 16.20
C HIS A 132 -8.25 0.28 16.61
N VAL A 133 -7.10 0.59 15.99
CA VAL A 133 -5.82 -0.02 16.33
C VAL A 133 -5.44 0.27 17.78
N ALA A 134 -5.70 1.47 18.31
CA ALA A 134 -5.43 1.76 19.72
C ALA A 134 -6.31 0.91 20.67
N LEU A 135 -7.58 0.70 20.32
CA LEU A 135 -8.58 0.02 21.14
C LEU A 135 -8.61 -1.50 20.98
N GLN A 136 -8.08 -2.04 19.89
CA GLN A 136 -8.03 -3.48 19.62
C GLN A 136 -7.31 -4.16 20.80
N LYS A 137 -7.88 -5.13 21.50
CA LYS A 137 -7.12 -5.85 22.54
C LYS A 137 -6.06 -6.74 21.89
N SER A 138 -4.85 -6.70 22.44
CA SER A 138 -3.75 -7.60 22.06
C SER A 138 -3.97 -8.99 22.65
#